data_AF-A0A7S3SRT2-F1
#
_entry.id   AF-A0A7S3SRT2-F1
#
_cell.length_a   1.000
_cell.length_b   1.000
_cell.length_c   1.000
_cell.angle_alpha   90.00
_cell.angle_beta   90.00
_cell.angle_gamma   90.00
#
_symmetry.space_group_name_H-M   'P 1'
#
loop_
_entity.id
_entity.type
_entity.pdbx_description
1 polymer ?
#
loop_
_entity_poly.entity_id
_entity_poly.type
_entity_poly.pdbx_seq_one_letter_code
_entity_poly.pdbx_strand_id
1 'polypeptide(L)'
;DGHGTVWLKLQHSSGWAYDRDPVTKQRVCEQVEIPMWQYTGQEPRTLLSAPKLNAPPLATPVNLSAGQSFAVAEQRVSADNIDFLRPQWEEGWVPVRTEDVTLCKPVVSKAYRYSQPGNGNLPIVGGPSPDAPVKGHLEPNEVFTVSEVSTGDDDKKMLKLVDGRGWVPEETDAGKACEEWPKVDTGSAWGWLLWLLLLLLCLLCCCLGLLAALFLKRKQPEKQMEGYRT
;
A
#
# COMPACT_ATOMS: atom_id res chain seq x y z
N ASP A 1 11.70 3.34 31.84
CA ASP A 1 10.93 2.36 31.04
C ASP A 1 9.63 2.94 30.49
N GLY A 2 9.72 4.07 29.77
CA GLY A 2 8.57 4.86 29.31
C GLY A 2 8.46 4.87 27.79
N HIS A 3 8.08 3.74 27.18
CA HIS A 3 7.69 3.75 25.78
C HIS A 3 6.33 4.45 25.67
N GLY A 4 6.35 5.72 25.27
CA GLY A 4 5.15 6.53 25.08
C GLY A 4 4.17 5.83 24.14
N THR A 5 2.90 5.76 24.56
CA THR A 5 1.82 5.25 23.72
C THR A 5 1.67 6.13 22.49
N VAL A 6 1.80 5.53 21.30
CA VAL A 6 1.60 6.21 20.03
C VAL A 6 0.12 6.21 19.68
N TRP A 7 -0.43 7.39 19.48
CA TRP A 7 -1.81 7.61 19.06
C TRP A 7 -1.86 7.99 17.58
N LEU A 8 -2.77 7.39 16.85
CA LEU A 8 -3.05 7.69 15.45
C LEU A 8 -4.30 8.57 15.38
N LYS A 9 -4.22 9.69 14.68
CA LYS A 9 -5.40 10.50 14.38
C LYS A 9 -6.14 9.89 13.20
N LEU A 10 -7.45 9.68 13.34
CA LEU A 10 -8.25 9.12 12.26
C LEU A 10 -8.52 10.19 11.20
N GLN A 11 -8.31 9.87 9.92
CA GLN A 11 -8.43 10.86 8.82
C GLN A 11 -9.88 11.36 8.63
N HIS A 12 -10.87 10.49 8.86
CA HIS A 12 -12.30 10.76 8.60
C HIS A 12 -13.17 10.84 9.86
N SER A 13 -12.56 10.87 11.04
CA SER A 13 -13.32 11.06 12.28
C SER A 13 -12.54 11.94 13.25
N SER A 14 -13.23 12.56 14.19
CA SER A 14 -12.62 13.37 15.25
C SER A 14 -11.90 12.54 16.32
N GLY A 15 -11.72 11.23 16.11
CA GLY A 15 -11.16 10.30 17.07
C GLY A 15 -9.66 10.05 16.93
N TRP A 16 -9.10 9.50 17.99
CA TRP A 16 -7.75 8.93 18.02
C TRP A 16 -7.86 7.42 18.25
N ALA A 17 -7.00 6.66 17.59
CA ALA A 17 -6.86 5.22 17.80
C ALA A 17 -5.47 4.91 18.34
N TYR A 18 -5.33 3.81 19.07
CA TYR A 18 -4.00 3.31 19.44
C TYR A 18 -3.32 2.72 18.20
N ASP A 19 -2.04 3.03 17.94
CA ASP A 19 -1.28 2.31 16.89
C ASP A 19 -1.24 0.81 17.24
N ARG A 20 -1.01 0.51 18.52
CA ARG A 20 -0.97 -0.84 19.07
C ARG A 20 -1.91 -0.97 20.25
N ASP A 21 -2.61 -2.09 20.30
CA ASP A 21 -3.48 -2.44 21.41
C ASP A 21 -2.66 -2.42 22.71
N PRO A 22 -3.11 -1.70 23.75
CA PRO A 22 -2.30 -1.53 24.95
C PRO A 22 -2.05 -2.85 25.69
N VAL A 23 -2.91 -3.87 25.50
CA VAL A 23 -2.83 -5.19 26.12
C VAL A 23 -2.04 -6.15 25.23
N THR A 24 -2.47 -6.35 23.99
CA THR A 24 -1.89 -7.38 23.11
C THR A 24 -0.64 -6.91 22.39
N LYS A 25 -0.39 -5.59 22.35
CA LYS A 25 0.67 -4.93 21.56
C LYS A 25 0.56 -5.17 20.05
N GLN A 26 -0.53 -5.78 19.59
CA GLN A 26 -0.83 -5.97 18.17
C GLN A 26 -1.25 -4.64 17.56
N ARG A 27 -0.91 -4.42 16.29
CA ARG A 27 -1.38 -3.22 15.59
C ARG A 27 -2.89 -3.25 15.46
N VAL A 28 -3.55 -2.20 15.95
CA VAL A 28 -5.02 -2.06 15.86
C VAL A 28 -5.42 -1.54 14.49
N CYS A 29 -4.54 -0.74 13.88
CA CYS A 29 -4.74 -0.22 12.55
C CYS A 29 -3.82 -0.96 11.57
N GLU A 30 -4.43 -1.61 10.59
CA GLU A 30 -3.72 -2.05 9.41
C GLU A 30 -3.54 -0.84 8.49
N GLN A 31 -2.32 -0.66 7.99
CA GLN A 31 -2.06 0.38 6.99
C GLN A 31 -2.75 -0.06 5.70
N VAL A 32 -3.93 0.48 5.45
CA VAL A 32 -4.64 0.25 4.19
C VAL A 32 -3.93 1.04 3.12
N GLU A 33 -3.26 0.36 2.20
CA GLU A 33 -2.78 0.98 0.97
C GLU A 33 -4.00 1.51 0.23
N ILE A 34 -4.14 2.83 0.15
CA ILE A 34 -5.23 3.45 -0.59
C ILE A 34 -4.85 3.37 -2.08
N PRO A 35 -5.56 2.59 -2.91
CA PRO A 35 -5.19 2.44 -4.30
C PRO A 35 -5.36 3.78 -5.01
N MET A 36 -4.25 4.26 -5.57
CA MET A 36 -4.19 5.49 -6.33
C MET A 36 -4.44 5.20 -7.80
N TRP A 37 -5.23 6.05 -8.46
CA TRP A 37 -5.52 5.96 -9.88
C TRP A 37 -5.34 7.31 -10.54
N GLN A 38 -4.97 7.30 -11.82
CA GLN A 38 -4.86 8.49 -12.66
C GLN A 38 -5.85 8.42 -13.80
N TYR A 39 -6.61 9.49 -13.99
CA TYR A 39 -7.47 9.66 -15.15
C TYR A 39 -6.63 9.95 -16.40
N THR A 40 -6.77 9.10 -17.41
CA THR A 40 -5.98 9.12 -18.66
C THR A 40 -6.79 9.57 -19.88
N GLY A 41 -8.08 9.88 -19.71
CA GLY A 41 -8.89 10.42 -20.79
C GLY A 41 -8.40 11.79 -21.25
N GLN A 42 -8.53 12.08 -22.54
CA GLN A 42 -8.11 13.36 -23.13
C GLN A 42 -9.03 14.52 -22.72
N GLU A 43 -10.33 14.25 -22.64
CA GLU A 43 -11.34 15.23 -22.27
C GLU A 43 -11.74 15.11 -20.79
N PRO A 44 -12.10 16.22 -20.13
CA PRO A 44 -12.66 16.17 -18.78
C PRO A 44 -13.88 15.27 -18.68
N ARG A 45 -13.99 14.49 -17.61
CA ARG A 45 -15.12 13.56 -17.40
C ARG A 45 -15.89 13.87 -16.14
N THR A 46 -17.19 14.09 -16.28
CA THR A 46 -18.09 14.20 -15.14
C THR A 46 -18.32 12.84 -14.48
N LEU A 47 -18.27 12.81 -13.16
CA LEU A 47 -18.58 11.61 -12.37
C LEU A 47 -20.05 11.21 -12.50
N LEU A 48 -20.30 9.91 -12.49
CA LEU A 48 -21.63 9.31 -12.58
C LEU A 48 -22.23 9.12 -11.18
N SER A 49 -23.55 9.24 -11.06
CA SER A 49 -24.26 9.02 -9.80
C SER A 49 -24.28 7.56 -9.32
N ALA A 50 -24.01 6.60 -10.21
CA ALA A 50 -24.01 5.17 -9.91
C ALA A 50 -22.96 4.43 -10.75
N PRO A 51 -22.50 3.22 -10.34
CA PRO A 51 -21.49 2.44 -11.06
C PRO A 51 -22.11 1.70 -12.27
N LYS A 52 -22.66 2.47 -13.22
CA LYS A 52 -23.27 2.01 -14.47
C LYS A 52 -22.94 3.00 -15.57
N LEU A 53 -22.66 2.53 -16.79
CA LEU A 53 -22.27 3.41 -17.91
C LEU A 53 -23.34 4.45 -18.28
N ASN A 54 -24.61 4.10 -18.11
CA ASN A 54 -25.77 4.94 -18.41
C ASN A 54 -26.36 5.65 -17.19
N ALA A 55 -25.68 5.63 -16.04
CA ALA A 55 -26.10 6.40 -14.89
C ALA A 55 -26.06 7.90 -15.21
N PRO A 56 -27.01 8.70 -14.71
CA PRO A 56 -26.95 10.14 -14.91
C PRO A 56 -25.70 10.71 -14.21
N PRO A 57 -25.14 11.84 -14.71
CA PRO A 57 -24.11 12.58 -14.00
C PRO A 57 -24.57 13.00 -12.60
N LEU A 58 -23.63 13.32 -11.72
CA LEU A 58 -23.96 13.93 -10.43
C LEU A 58 -24.75 15.23 -10.60
N ALA A 59 -25.62 15.53 -9.62
CA ALA A 59 -26.39 16.77 -9.59
C ALA A 59 -25.49 18.01 -9.56
N THR A 60 -24.36 17.92 -8.84
CA THR A 60 -23.28 18.91 -8.85
C THR A 60 -22.14 18.34 -9.69
N PRO A 61 -21.87 18.89 -10.89
CA PRO A 61 -20.86 18.33 -11.78
C PRO A 61 -19.47 18.44 -11.16
N VAL A 62 -18.86 17.27 -10.95
CA VAL A 62 -17.46 17.14 -10.57
C VAL A 62 -16.74 16.49 -11.75
N ASN A 63 -15.70 17.16 -12.24
CA ASN A 63 -14.97 16.74 -13.44
C ASN A 63 -13.57 16.23 -13.08
N LEU A 64 -13.18 15.10 -13.67
CA LEU A 64 -11.81 14.61 -13.68
C LEU A 64 -11.08 15.17 -14.90
N SER A 65 -9.96 15.84 -14.68
CA SER A 65 -9.10 16.38 -15.74
C SER A 65 -8.04 15.38 -16.18
N ALA A 66 -7.60 15.46 -17.43
CA ALA A 66 -6.52 14.61 -17.96
C ALA A 66 -5.27 14.67 -17.06
N GLY A 67 -4.75 13.50 -16.68
CA GLY A 67 -3.59 13.38 -15.80
C GLY A 67 -3.88 13.56 -14.31
N GLN A 68 -5.11 13.88 -13.91
CA GLN A 68 -5.49 14.01 -12.51
C GLN A 68 -5.40 12.66 -11.81
N SER A 69 -4.66 12.63 -10.69
CA SER A 69 -4.60 11.46 -9.81
C SER A 69 -5.61 11.60 -8.68
N PHE A 70 -6.19 10.49 -8.24
CA PHE A 70 -7.14 10.46 -7.13
C PHE A 70 -7.06 9.14 -6.37
N ALA A 71 -7.30 9.24 -5.06
CA ALA A 71 -7.47 8.10 -4.18
C ALA A 71 -8.84 7.45 -4.43
N VAL A 72 -8.88 6.12 -4.44
CA VAL A 72 -10.12 5.37 -4.61
C VAL A 72 -10.64 4.91 -3.25
N ALA A 73 -11.84 5.36 -2.90
CA ALA A 73 -12.54 4.91 -1.70
C ALA A 73 -13.27 3.59 -1.91
N GLU A 74 -13.71 3.30 -3.14
CA GLU A 74 -14.42 2.06 -3.45
C GLU A 74 -14.23 1.67 -4.91
N GLN A 75 -14.06 0.38 -5.17
CA GLN A 75 -14.07 -0.20 -6.51
C GLN A 75 -15.25 -1.17 -6.62
N ARG A 76 -15.99 -1.11 -7.73
CA ARG A 76 -17.09 -2.04 -8.03
C ARG A 76 -17.05 -2.49 -9.47
N VAL A 77 -17.41 -3.74 -9.69
CA VAL A 77 -17.63 -4.29 -11.04
C VAL A 77 -19.12 -4.24 -11.35
N SER A 78 -19.50 -3.65 -12.49
CA SER A 78 -20.91 -3.63 -12.93
C SER A 78 -21.35 -4.99 -13.52
N ALA A 79 -22.65 -5.12 -13.81
CA ALA A 79 -23.19 -6.29 -14.50
C ALA A 79 -22.58 -6.50 -15.90
N ASP A 80 -22.09 -5.43 -16.53
CA ASP A 80 -21.44 -5.44 -17.84
C ASP A 80 -19.92 -5.72 -17.75
N ASN A 81 -19.41 -6.15 -16.58
CA ASN A 81 -18.00 -6.43 -16.33
C ASN A 81 -17.06 -5.23 -16.57
N ILE A 82 -17.54 -4.06 -16.15
CA ILE A 82 -16.79 -2.80 -16.17
C ILE A 82 -16.47 -2.41 -14.73
N ASP A 83 -15.19 -2.18 -14.45
CA ASP A 83 -14.75 -1.61 -13.18
C ASP A 83 -15.14 -0.14 -13.11
N PHE A 84 -15.71 0.25 -11.96
CA PHE A 84 -16.00 1.61 -11.58
C PHE A 84 -15.22 1.95 -10.31
N LEU A 85 -14.64 3.14 -10.30
CA LEU A 85 -13.91 3.68 -9.17
C LEU A 85 -14.72 4.84 -8.58
N ARG A 86 -14.86 4.85 -7.27
CA ARG A 86 -15.37 5.99 -6.52
C ARG A 86 -14.20 6.77 -5.92
N PRO A 87 -13.96 8.02 -6.31
CA PRO A 87 -12.94 8.86 -5.68
C PRO A 87 -13.23 9.06 -4.18
N GLN A 88 -12.19 9.24 -3.37
CA GLN A 88 -12.34 9.41 -1.92
C GLN A 88 -12.90 10.78 -1.50
N TRP A 89 -12.74 11.79 -2.35
CA TRP A 89 -13.06 13.18 -2.02
C TRP A 89 -14.50 13.56 -2.38
N GLU A 90 -15.22 12.76 -3.17
CA GLU A 90 -16.57 13.09 -3.65
C GLU A 90 -17.44 11.85 -3.81
N GLU A 91 -18.76 12.06 -3.78
CA GLU A 91 -19.72 11.03 -4.15
C GLU A 91 -19.80 10.93 -5.66
N GLY A 92 -19.45 9.78 -6.27
CA GLY A 92 -19.59 9.58 -7.70
C GLY A 92 -18.73 8.44 -8.24
N TRP A 93 -18.93 8.06 -9.49
CA TRP A 93 -18.29 6.91 -10.10
C TRP A 93 -17.67 7.26 -11.44
N VAL A 94 -16.43 6.81 -11.68
CA VAL A 94 -15.77 6.88 -12.98
C VAL A 94 -15.50 5.46 -13.48
N PRO A 95 -15.88 5.11 -14.72
CA PRO A 95 -15.50 3.83 -15.30
C PRO A 95 -14.00 3.77 -15.57
N VAL A 96 -13.36 2.66 -15.25
CA VAL A 96 -11.93 2.41 -15.54
C VAL A 96 -11.69 2.32 -17.04
N ARG A 97 -12.63 1.69 -17.76
CA ARG A 97 -12.58 1.50 -19.21
C ARG A 97 -13.96 1.67 -19.83
N THR A 98 -13.98 2.11 -21.08
CA THR A 98 -15.11 1.95 -22.00
C THR A 98 -14.75 0.91 -23.06
N GLU A 99 -15.60 0.71 -24.07
CA GLU A 99 -15.42 -0.32 -25.11
C GLU A 99 -14.01 -0.29 -25.73
N ASP A 100 -13.47 0.91 -25.98
CA ASP A 100 -12.19 1.06 -26.69
C ASP A 100 -11.09 1.82 -25.92
N VAL A 101 -11.41 2.42 -24.76
CA VAL A 101 -10.50 3.36 -24.09
C VAL A 101 -10.36 3.05 -22.60
N THR A 102 -9.11 2.93 -22.14
CA THR A 102 -8.80 2.93 -20.71
C THR A 102 -8.80 4.38 -20.22
N LEU A 103 -9.75 4.69 -19.35
CA LEU A 103 -9.95 6.03 -18.78
C LEU A 103 -9.21 6.22 -17.47
N CYS A 104 -8.90 5.15 -16.74
CA CYS A 104 -8.14 5.22 -15.50
C CYS A 104 -7.06 4.14 -15.49
N LYS A 105 -5.87 4.47 -15.02
CA LYS A 105 -4.81 3.49 -14.75
C LYS A 105 -4.40 3.54 -13.28
N PRO A 106 -4.03 2.39 -12.67
CA PRO A 106 -3.46 2.41 -11.34
C PRO A 106 -2.15 3.19 -11.37
N VAL A 107 -1.95 4.04 -10.36
CA VAL A 107 -0.68 4.71 -10.09
C VAL A 107 -0.05 3.95 -8.94
N VAL A 108 1.14 3.40 -9.18
CA VAL A 108 1.95 2.87 -8.09
C VAL A 108 2.41 4.06 -7.27
N SER A 109 1.67 4.36 -6.21
CA SER A 109 1.99 5.47 -5.34
C SER A 109 2.88 4.98 -4.21
N LYS A 110 4.03 5.62 -4.04
CA LYS A 110 4.91 5.38 -2.90
C LYS A 110 4.52 6.32 -1.77
N ALA A 111 4.38 5.81 -0.56
CA ALA A 111 4.28 6.67 0.61
C ALA A 111 5.69 7.10 1.02
N TYR A 112 5.79 8.29 1.59
CA TYR A 112 6.99 8.87 2.14
C TYR A 112 6.66 9.44 3.52
N ARG A 113 7.66 9.52 4.38
CA ARG A 113 7.60 10.20 5.65
C ARG A 113 8.61 11.32 5.67
N TYR A 114 8.16 12.50 6.07
CA TYR A 114 9.06 13.61 6.32
C TYR A 114 9.83 13.35 7.62
N SER A 115 11.15 13.17 7.50
CA SER A 115 12.02 12.63 8.56
C SER A 115 13.12 13.59 9.01
N GLN A 116 12.93 14.90 8.79
CA GLN A 116 14.02 15.87 8.87
C GLN A 116 14.85 15.77 10.15
N PRO A 117 16.19 15.91 10.05
CA PRO A 117 17.08 16.04 11.20
C PRO A 117 16.99 17.41 11.93
N GLY A 118 15.93 18.20 11.76
CA GLY A 118 15.76 19.53 12.35
C GLY A 118 14.30 19.88 12.64
N ASN A 119 14.06 20.84 13.53
CA ASN A 119 12.71 21.25 13.98
C ASN A 119 11.95 22.12 12.94
N GLY A 120 12.20 21.95 11.64
CA GLY A 120 11.62 22.77 10.58
C GLY A 120 10.45 22.09 9.85
N ASN A 121 9.53 22.89 9.33
CA ASN A 121 8.48 22.40 8.44
C ASN A 121 9.00 22.38 6.99
N LEU A 122 8.68 21.35 6.20
CA LEU A 122 9.15 21.24 4.81
C LEU A 122 8.25 22.06 3.88
N PRO A 123 8.75 23.00 3.08
CA PRO A 123 7.91 23.76 2.16
C PRO A 123 7.31 22.85 1.07
N ILE A 124 6.01 23.05 0.83
CA ILE A 124 5.29 22.50 -0.32
C ILE A 124 5.24 23.60 -1.38
N VAL A 125 5.86 23.35 -2.54
CA VAL A 125 5.98 24.33 -3.63
C VAL A 125 5.01 24.05 -4.77
N GLY A 126 4.70 25.07 -5.57
CA GLY A 126 3.67 25.01 -6.61
C GLY A 126 4.03 24.20 -7.86
N GLY A 127 5.30 23.82 -8.04
CA GLY A 127 5.80 23.13 -9.23
C GLY A 127 7.08 22.33 -8.95
N PRO A 128 7.57 21.55 -9.93
CA PRO A 128 8.76 20.70 -9.78
C PRO A 128 10.08 21.49 -9.86
N SER A 129 10.15 22.64 -9.18
CA SER A 129 11.34 23.49 -9.11
C SER A 129 11.51 23.97 -7.66
N PRO A 130 12.76 24.02 -7.14
CA PRO A 130 13.02 24.53 -5.79
C PRO A 130 12.63 26.01 -5.63
N ASP A 131 12.61 26.77 -6.73
CA ASP A 131 12.24 28.20 -6.74
C ASP A 131 10.74 28.43 -6.94
N ALA A 132 9.93 27.36 -7.07
CA ALA A 132 8.50 27.51 -7.24
C ALA A 132 7.85 28.11 -5.98
N PRO A 133 6.78 28.93 -6.11
CA PRO A 133 6.14 29.57 -4.97
C PRO A 133 5.66 28.56 -3.91
N VAL A 134 5.95 28.84 -2.64
CA VAL A 134 5.51 28.03 -1.49
C VAL A 134 3.98 28.17 -1.32
N LYS A 135 3.29 27.03 -1.28
CA LYS A 135 1.83 26.91 -1.08
C LYS A 135 1.44 26.43 0.31
N GLY A 136 2.37 25.82 1.04
CA GLY A 136 2.11 25.25 2.36
C GLY A 136 3.36 24.59 2.93
N HIS A 137 3.19 23.81 4.00
CA HIS A 137 4.28 23.06 4.59
C HIS A 137 3.83 21.66 5.06
N LEU A 138 4.77 20.71 5.11
CA LEU A 138 4.61 19.44 5.80
C LEU A 138 5.14 19.53 7.24
N GLU A 139 4.42 18.89 8.16
CA GLU A 139 4.79 18.81 9.57
C GLU A 139 5.79 17.66 9.81
N PRO A 140 6.75 17.80 10.74
CA PRO A 140 7.68 16.72 11.08
C PRO A 140 6.98 15.38 11.36
N ASN A 141 7.48 14.29 10.77
CA ASN A 141 6.91 12.94 10.80
C ASN A 141 5.58 12.75 10.06
N GLU A 142 5.09 13.76 9.33
CA GLU A 142 3.94 13.59 8.44
C GLU A 142 4.25 12.53 7.38
N VAL A 143 3.35 11.56 7.26
CA VAL A 143 3.36 10.55 6.21
C VAL A 143 2.45 11.03 5.09
N PHE A 144 2.96 11.03 3.87
CA PHE A 144 2.25 11.49 2.69
C PHE A 144 2.49 10.55 1.51
N THR A 145 1.62 10.62 0.52
CA THR A 145 1.71 9.76 -0.67
C THR A 145 2.15 10.57 -1.87
N VAL A 146 3.04 9.99 -2.68
CA VAL A 146 3.60 10.63 -3.88
C VAL A 146 2.97 10.03 -5.13
N SER A 147 2.49 10.91 -6.00
CA SER A 147 1.87 10.56 -7.29
C SER A 147 2.87 10.55 -8.45
N GLU A 148 3.91 11.37 -8.34
CA GLU A 148 4.87 11.62 -9.41
C GLU A 148 6.22 12.00 -8.79
N VAL A 149 7.31 11.54 -9.40
CA VAL A 149 8.67 11.95 -9.05
C VAL A 149 9.26 12.61 -10.29
N SER A 150 9.71 13.85 -10.14
CA SER A 150 10.38 14.59 -11.20
C SER A 150 11.80 14.93 -10.77
N THR A 151 12.75 14.83 -11.70
CA THR A 151 14.11 15.33 -11.50
C THR A 151 14.18 16.71 -12.14
N GLY A 152 14.39 17.75 -11.33
CA GLY A 152 14.56 19.13 -11.83
C GLY A 152 15.94 19.38 -12.45
N ASP A 153 16.16 20.61 -12.92
CA ASP A 153 17.40 21.01 -13.61
C ASP A 153 18.68 20.86 -12.76
N ASP A 154 18.55 20.87 -11.43
CA ASP A 154 19.66 20.72 -10.48
C ASP A 154 19.92 19.26 -10.06
N ASP A 155 19.40 18.27 -10.80
CA ASP A 155 19.37 16.85 -10.42
C ASP A 155 18.67 16.56 -9.08
N LYS A 156 17.98 17.56 -8.52
CA LYS A 156 17.19 17.42 -7.29
C LYS A 156 15.84 16.79 -7.60
N LYS A 157 15.51 15.73 -6.86
CA LYS A 157 14.22 15.04 -6.98
C LYS A 157 13.13 15.79 -6.24
N MET A 158 12.05 16.06 -6.96
CA MET A 158 10.82 16.67 -6.47
C MET A 158 9.71 15.61 -6.46
N LEU A 159 8.99 15.53 -5.34
CA LEU A 159 7.93 14.57 -5.07
C LEU A 159 6.58 15.28 -5.11
N LYS A 160 5.71 14.90 -6.04
CA LYS A 160 4.37 15.48 -6.16
C LYS A 160 3.41 14.81 -5.18
N LEU A 161 2.83 15.61 -4.30
CA LEU A 161 1.84 15.13 -3.34
C LEU A 161 0.56 14.69 -4.06
N VAL A 162 0.06 13.52 -3.71
CA VAL A 162 -1.18 12.93 -4.24
C VAL A 162 -2.39 13.83 -4.01
N ASP A 163 -2.44 14.52 -2.87
CA ASP A 163 -3.54 15.38 -2.47
C ASP A 163 -3.62 16.71 -3.25
N GLY A 164 -2.67 16.95 -4.17
CA GLY A 164 -2.63 18.15 -4.99
C GLY A 164 -2.14 19.40 -4.27
N ARG A 165 -1.68 19.32 -3.01
CA ARG A 165 -1.13 20.48 -2.27
C ARG A 165 0.10 21.07 -2.97
N GLY A 166 0.88 20.24 -3.67
CA GLY A 166 2.02 20.69 -4.47
C GLY A 166 3.13 19.65 -4.55
N TRP A 167 4.38 20.13 -4.56
CA TRP A 167 5.59 19.34 -4.67
C TRP A 167 6.48 19.57 -3.45
N VAL A 168 7.24 18.55 -3.05
CA VAL A 168 8.22 18.66 -1.96
C VAL A 168 9.56 18.09 -2.41
N PRO A 169 10.70 18.66 -1.99
CA PRO A 169 12.00 18.10 -2.34
C PRO A 169 12.26 16.80 -1.55
N GLU A 170 12.83 15.78 -2.20
CA GLU A 170 13.28 14.55 -1.50
C GLU A 170 14.45 14.86 -0.56
N GLU A 171 15.35 15.76 -0.99
CA GLU A 171 16.57 16.16 -0.29
C GLU A 171 16.62 17.68 -0.10
N THR A 172 17.16 18.09 1.04
CA THR A 172 17.42 19.49 1.39
C THR A 172 18.92 19.69 1.57
N ASP A 173 19.36 20.93 1.77
CA ASP A 173 20.78 21.21 2.06
C ASP A 173 21.26 20.55 3.37
N ALA A 174 20.34 20.14 4.24
CA ALA A 174 20.61 19.37 5.46
C ALA A 174 20.65 17.84 5.24
N GLY A 175 20.50 17.37 4.01
CA GLY A 175 20.43 15.95 3.64
C GLY A 175 19.02 15.47 3.29
N LYS A 176 18.83 14.15 3.33
CA LYS A 176 17.57 13.49 2.93
C LYS A 176 16.42 13.92 3.85
N ALA A 177 15.42 14.60 3.29
CA ALA A 177 14.26 15.09 4.03
C ALA A 177 13.13 14.06 4.07
N CYS A 178 12.94 13.33 2.97
CA CYS A 178 11.84 12.39 2.80
C CYS A 178 12.35 10.95 2.68
N GLU A 179 11.84 10.05 3.50
CA GLU A 179 12.12 8.61 3.42
C GLU A 179 10.91 7.85 2.87
N GLU A 180 11.11 6.88 1.99
CA GLU A 180 10.03 6.00 1.52
C GLU A 180 9.42 5.20 2.72
N TRP A 181 8.09 5.08 2.73
CA TRP A 181 7.28 4.53 3.83
C TRP A 181 6.17 3.58 3.33
N PRO A 182 5.88 2.46 4.03
CA PRO A 182 6.76 1.88 5.03
C PRO A 182 8.06 1.48 4.32
N LYS A 183 9.19 1.51 5.05
CA LYS A 183 10.30 0.64 4.65
C LYS A 183 9.74 -0.76 4.81
N VAL A 184 9.10 -1.27 3.76
CA VAL A 184 8.96 -2.70 3.59
C VAL A 184 10.42 -3.10 3.45
N ASP A 185 11.01 -3.48 4.58
CA ASP A 185 12.19 -4.32 4.58
C ASP A 185 11.70 -5.55 3.82
N THR A 186 11.86 -5.52 2.50
CA THR A 186 11.57 -6.62 1.59
C THR A 186 12.47 -7.70 2.11
N GLY A 187 11.89 -8.52 3.00
CA GLY A 187 12.61 -9.23 4.02
C GLY A 187 13.88 -9.76 3.42
N SER A 188 15.01 -9.20 3.89
CA SER A 188 16.35 -9.76 3.82
C SER A 188 16.23 -11.21 3.38
N ALA A 189 16.67 -11.56 2.18
CA ALA A 189 16.39 -12.87 1.55
C ALA A 189 16.60 -14.08 2.49
N TRP A 190 17.41 -13.88 3.54
CA TRP A 190 17.53 -14.66 4.76
C TRP A 190 16.21 -15.08 5.43
N GLY A 191 15.17 -14.25 5.51
CA GLY A 191 13.88 -14.61 6.11
C GLY A 191 13.17 -15.72 5.32
N TRP A 192 13.13 -15.57 3.99
CA TRP A 192 12.62 -16.61 3.08
C TRP A 192 13.50 -17.85 3.10
N LEU A 193 14.82 -17.69 3.08
CA LEU A 193 15.78 -18.80 3.16
C LEU A 193 15.69 -19.56 4.49
N LEU A 194 15.51 -18.88 5.61
CA LEU A 194 15.35 -19.50 6.93
C LEU A 194 14.03 -20.27 7.01
N TRP A 195 12.95 -19.72 6.45
CA TRP A 195 11.66 -20.41 6.37
C TRP A 195 11.74 -21.66 5.49
N LEU A 196 12.42 -21.57 4.33
CA LEU A 196 12.67 -22.70 3.43
C LEU A 196 13.57 -23.77 4.07
N LEU A 197 14.61 -23.35 4.82
CA LEU A 197 15.49 -24.25 5.56
C LEU A 197 14.74 -25.00 6.66
N LEU A 198 13.88 -24.31 7.42
CA LEU A 198 13.04 -24.92 8.45
C LEU A 198 12.03 -25.90 7.84
N LEU A 199 11.43 -25.57 6.70
CA LEU A 199 10.54 -26.48 5.97
C LEU A 199 11.28 -27.74 5.51
N LEU A 200 12.48 -27.59 4.94
CA LEU A 200 13.34 -28.70 4.50
C LEU A 200 13.76 -29.59 5.67
N LEU A 201 14.16 -29.01 6.81
CA LEU A 201 14.48 -29.75 8.03
C LEU A 201 13.27 -30.54 8.55
N CYS A 202 12.08 -29.96 8.49
CA CYS A 202 10.84 -30.63 8.90
C CYS A 202 10.51 -31.83 7.99
N LEU A 203 10.65 -31.66 6.66
CA LEU A 203 10.49 -32.75 5.70
C LEU A 203 11.52 -33.87 5.90
N LEU A 204 12.78 -33.51 6.17
CA LEU A 204 13.84 -34.46 6.50
C LEU A 204 13.52 -35.28 7.76
N CYS A 205 13.04 -34.63 8.84
CA CYS A 205 12.60 -35.32 10.05
C CYS A 205 11.43 -36.28 9.79
N CYS A 206 10.44 -35.88 8.99
CA CYS A 206 9.33 -36.75 8.59
C CYS A 206 9.81 -37.97 7.79
N CYS A 207 10.70 -37.78 6.82
CA CYS A 207 11.28 -38.86 6.03
C CYS A 207 12.09 -39.84 6.89
N LEU A 208 12.91 -39.33 7.81
CA LEU A 208 13.67 -40.16 8.74
C LEU A 208 12.77 -40.96 9.68
N GLY A 209 11.67 -40.36 10.17
CA GLY A 209 10.66 -41.06 10.97
C GLY A 209 9.98 -42.20 10.21
N LEU A 210 9.60 -41.97 8.94
CA LEU A 210 9.03 -42.99 8.07
C LEU A 210 10.01 -44.15 7.80
N LEU A 211 11.29 -43.85 7.54
CA LEU A 211 12.33 -44.85 7.33
C LEU A 211 12.56 -45.69 8.61
N ALA A 212 12.60 -45.05 9.78
CA ALA A 212 12.73 -45.75 11.06
C ALA A 212 11.54 -46.68 11.32
N ALA A 213 10.30 -46.24 11.01
CA ALA A 213 9.10 -47.06 11.13
C ALA A 213 9.13 -48.29 10.20
N LEU A 214 9.61 -48.13 8.97
CA LEU A 214 9.79 -49.24 8.02
C LEU A 214 10.84 -50.25 8.50
N PHE A 215 11.95 -49.76 9.07
CA PHE A 215 12.99 -50.61 9.65
C PHE A 215 12.48 -51.41 10.87
N LEU A 216 11.71 -50.77 11.75
CA LEU A 216 11.09 -51.45 12.90
C LEU A 216 10.06 -52.49 12.45
N LYS A 217 9.27 -52.20 11.42
CA LYS A 217 8.30 -53.15 10.87
C LYS A 217 8.95 -54.39 10.28
N ARG A 218 10.15 -54.26 9.68
CA ARG A 218 10.91 -55.38 9.09
C ARG A 218 11.54 -56.30 10.15
N LYS A 219 11.67 -55.83 11.39
CA LYS A 219 12.30 -56.57 12.49
C LYS A 219 11.33 -57.38 13.36
N GLN A 220 10.05 -57.46 12.99
CA GLN A 220 9.12 -58.38 13.64
C GLN A 220 9.61 -59.81 13.36
N PRO A 221 10.13 -60.53 14.37
CA PRO A 221 10.51 -61.92 14.18
C PRO A 221 9.24 -62.67 13.81
N GLU A 222 9.32 -63.37 12.68
CA GLU A 222 8.31 -64.32 12.24
C GLU A 222 8.11 -65.31 13.39
N LYS A 223 7.08 -65.07 14.22
CA LYS A 223 6.69 -66.01 15.27
C LYS A 223 6.26 -67.26 14.51
N GLN A 224 7.15 -68.25 14.49
CA GLN A 224 6.86 -69.57 13.98
C GLN A 224 5.55 -70.04 14.60
N MET A 225 4.53 -70.15 13.77
CA MET A 225 3.33 -70.92 14.07
C MET A 225 3.74 -72.38 14.03
N GLU A 226 4.32 -72.86 15.12
CA GLU A 226 4.57 -74.26 15.33
C GLU A 226 3.50 -74.80 16.29
N GLY A 227 2.68 -75.70 15.77
CA GLY A 227 1.93 -76.67 16.57
C GLY A 227 0.49 -76.30 16.91
N TYR A 228 -0.44 -76.73 16.06
CA TYR A 228 -1.65 -77.41 16.54
C TYR A 228 -2.04 -78.48 15.52
N ARG A 229 -1.41 -79.66 15.67
CA ARG A 229 -1.93 -80.95 15.22
C ARG A 229 -2.36 -81.69 16.48
N THR A 230 -3.67 -81.86 16.65
CA THR A 230 -4.36 -83.10 17.07
C THR A 230 -5.85 -82.82 17.08
#